data_AF-A0A2E9D6K0-F1
#
_entry.id   AF-A0A2E9D6K0-F1
#
_cell.length_a   1.000
_cell.length_b   1.000
_cell.length_c   1.000
_cell.angle_alpha   90.00
_cell.angle_beta   90.00
_cell.angle_gamma   90.00
#
_symmetry.space_group_name_H-M   'P 1'
#
loop_
_entity.id
_entity.type
_entity.pdbx_description
1 polymer ?
#
loop_
_entity_poly.entity_id
_entity_poly.type
_entity_poly.pdbx_seq_one_letter_code
_entity_poly.pdbx_strand_id
1 'polypeptide(L)'
;MNEPRLIRKYANRRLYDTVRSRYVNLADVRNLIAEGTRVRVVEQSTSRDITNSILLQIIGSMSDEGALLTTGFLTDLIRTAGGGSDPGLPERLQTALRNALPPPALHQ
;
A
#
# COMPACT_ATOMS: atom_id res chain seq x y z
N MET A 1 7.63 3.36 22.06
CA MET A 1 7.26 3.82 20.71
C MET A 1 7.73 2.75 19.74
N ASN A 2 6.83 2.08 19.01
CA ASN A 2 7.19 0.94 18.17
C ASN A 2 7.72 1.44 16.81
N GLU A 3 9.02 1.31 16.59
CA GLU A 3 9.70 1.75 15.36
C GLU A 3 9.24 0.89 14.17
N PRO A 4 8.96 1.48 12.99
CA PRO A 4 8.51 0.70 11.85
C PRO A 4 9.59 -0.30 11.40
N ARG A 5 9.15 -1.52 11.10
CA ARG A 5 10.00 -2.58 10.56
C ARG A 5 10.57 -2.17 9.22
N LEU A 6 11.90 -2.10 9.14
CA LEU A 6 12.60 -1.67 7.95
C LEU A 6 12.71 -2.82 6.94
N ILE A 7 12.19 -2.59 5.74
CA ILE A 7 12.36 -3.44 4.57
C ILE A 7 13.25 -2.69 3.57
N ARG A 8 14.30 -3.35 3.08
CA ARG A 8 15.20 -2.79 2.06
C ARG A 8 14.84 -3.30 0.68
N LYS A 9 14.68 -2.41 -0.28
CA LYS A 9 14.43 -2.75 -1.68
C LYS A 9 15.74 -2.73 -2.47
N TYR A 10 16.08 -3.87 -3.06
CA TYR A 10 17.24 -4.03 -3.95
C TYR A 10 16.81 -3.98 -5.42
N ALA A 11 17.74 -3.60 -6.31
CA ALA A 11 17.45 -3.32 -7.72
C ALA A 11 16.77 -4.49 -8.47
N ASN A 12 17.11 -5.73 -8.14
CA ASN A 12 16.57 -6.96 -8.75
C ASN A 12 15.15 -7.34 -8.28
N ARG A 13 14.29 -6.36 -7.99
CA ARG A 13 12.92 -6.54 -7.44
C ARG A 13 12.84 -7.21 -6.06
N ARG A 14 13.95 -7.58 -5.41
CA ARG A 14 13.94 -8.24 -4.10
C ARG A 14 13.72 -7.25 -2.95
N LEU A 15 12.85 -7.63 -2.02
CA LEU A 15 12.69 -6.97 -0.73
C LEU A 15 13.43 -7.78 0.34
N TYR A 16 14.10 -7.11 1.26
CA TYR A 16 14.85 -7.73 2.34
C TYR A 16 14.35 -7.21 3.68
N ASP A 17 13.93 -8.13 4.53
CA ASP A 17 13.47 -7.84 5.88
C ASP A 17 14.66 -7.80 6.84
N THR A 18 14.92 -6.63 7.41
CA THR A 18 16.07 -6.42 8.31
C THR A 18 15.91 -7.06 9.68
N VAL A 19 14.68 -7.40 10.08
CA VAL A 19 14.40 -8.03 11.38
C VAL A 19 14.47 -9.55 11.30
N ARG A 20 13.94 -10.15 10.22
CA ARG A 20 14.04 -11.60 9.97
C ARG A 20 15.30 -11.98 9.17
N SER A 21 16.10 -11.01 8.75
CA SER A 21 17.32 -11.18 7.96
C SER A 21 17.13 -12.05 6.71
N ARG A 22 15.99 -11.90 6.02
CA ARG A 22 15.64 -12.74 4.86
C ARG A 22 15.02 -11.94 3.73
N TYR A 23 15.09 -12.49 2.52
CA TYR A 23 14.31 -11.98 1.40
C TYR A 23 12.82 -12.28 1.59
N VAL A 24 12.00 -11.31 1.22
CA VAL A 24 10.54 -11.35 1.31
C VAL A 24 9.94 -10.88 -0.02
N ASN A 25 8.71 -11.29 -0.31
CA ASN A 25 7.93 -10.81 -1.45
C ASN A 25 6.84 -9.81 -0.98
N LEU A 26 6.03 -9.30 -1.91
CA LEU A 26 4.93 -8.38 -1.58
C LEU A 26 3.85 -9.02 -0.69
N ALA A 27 3.59 -10.32 -0.84
CA ALA A 27 2.62 -11.04 -0.02
C ALA A 27 3.10 -11.21 1.43
N ASP A 28 4.39 -11.47 1.65
CA ASP A 28 5.00 -11.46 2.99
C ASP A 28 4.83 -10.10 3.66
N VAL A 29 5.12 -9.01 2.94
CA VAL A 29 4.98 -7.64 3.47
C VAL A 29 3.52 -7.31 3.77
N ARG A 30 2.59 -7.73 2.92
CA ARG A 30 1.15 -7.63 3.18
C ARG A 30 0.76 -8.33 4.47
N ASN A 31 1.24 -9.56 4.69
CA ASN A 31 0.91 -10.33 5.88
C ASN A 31 1.46 -9.63 7.14
N LEU A 32 2.67 -9.09 7.10
CA LEU A 32 3.21 -8.28 8.20
C LEU A 32 2.30 -7.11 8.56
N ILE A 33 1.80 -6.38 7.56
CA ILE A 33 0.90 -5.24 7.75
C ILE A 33 -0.46 -5.71 8.31
N ALA A 34 -1.00 -6.82 7.80
CA ALA A 34 -2.25 -7.41 8.27
C ALA A 34 -2.16 -7.88 9.74
N GLU A 35 -0.99 -8.33 10.19
CA GLU A 35 -0.68 -8.66 11.58
C GLU A 35 -0.50 -7.42 12.48
N GLY A 36 -0.68 -6.21 11.95
CA GLY A 36 -0.52 -4.95 12.68
C GLY A 36 0.91 -4.41 12.74
N THR A 37 1.85 -5.00 12.00
CA THR A 37 3.24 -4.50 11.93
C THR A 37 3.31 -3.25 11.07
N ARG A 38 3.84 -2.17 11.64
CA ARG A 38 4.19 -0.97 10.87
C ARG A 38 5.42 -1.26 10.01
N VAL A 39 5.35 -0.94 8.72
CA VAL A 39 6.44 -1.20 7.76
C VAL A 39 6.94 0.10 7.18
N ARG A 40 8.26 0.21 7.00
CA ARG A 40 8.92 1.25 6.22
C ARG A 40 9.79 0.59 5.15
N VAL A 41 9.66 1.04 3.90
CA VAL A 41 10.47 0.50 2.80
C VAL A 41 11.42 1.56 2.26
N VAL A 42 12.71 1.24 2.26
CA VAL A 42 13.77 2.11 1.75
C VAL A 42 14.49 1.44 0.59
N GLU A 43 14.70 2.19 -0.49
CA GLU A 43 15.50 1.73 -1.63
C GLU A 43 16.98 1.74 -1.25
N GLN A 44 17.66 0.60 -1.41
CA GLN A 44 19.05 0.46 -0.98
C GLN A 44 20.02 1.34 -1.78
N SER A 45 19.77 1.52 -3.07
CA SER A 45 20.67 2.27 -3.97
C SER A 45 20.62 3.77 -3.74
N THR A 46 19.45 4.31 -3.39
CA THR A 46 19.22 5.76 -3.28
C THR A 46 18.93 6.22 -1.86
N SER A 47 18.74 5.29 -0.92
CA SER A 47 18.21 5.55 0.43
C SER A 47 16.85 6.27 0.44
N ARG A 48 16.13 6.27 -0.69
CA ARG A 48 14.82 6.92 -0.79
C ARG A 48 13.75 6.10 -0.10
N ASP A 49 12.88 6.77 0.64
CA ASP A 49 11.67 6.17 1.16
C ASP A 49 10.69 5.89 0.02
N ILE A 50 10.38 4.62 -0.20
CA ILE A 50 9.47 4.15 -1.25
C ILE A 50 8.27 3.42 -0.65
N THR A 51 7.98 3.62 0.64
CA THR A 51 6.92 2.93 1.37
C THR A 51 5.59 3.01 0.63
N ASN A 52 5.16 4.21 0.24
CA ASN A 52 3.90 4.43 -0.50
C ASN A 52 3.84 3.66 -1.82
N SER A 53 4.94 3.61 -2.57
CA SER A 53 4.98 2.88 -3.84
C SER A 53 4.79 1.38 -3.63
N ILE A 54 5.39 0.81 -2.59
CA ILE A 54 5.24 -0.60 -2.26
C ILE A 54 3.84 -0.90 -1.74
N LEU A 55 3.25 -0.04 -0.91
CA LEU A 55 1.87 -0.22 -0.44
C LEU A 55 0.88 -0.22 -1.61
N LEU A 56 1.05 0.69 -2.58
CA LEU A 56 0.23 0.70 -3.80
C LEU A 56 0.40 -0.56 -4.63
N GLN A 57 1.63 -1.08 -4.76
CA GLN A 57 1.87 -2.37 -5.44
C GLN A 57 1.18 -3.53 -4.73
N ILE A 58 1.21 -3.55 -3.39
CA ILE A 58 0.52 -4.57 -2.59
C ILE A 58 -0.98 -4.51 -2.84
N ILE A 59 -1.59 -3.33 -2.75
CA ILE A 59 -3.03 -3.14 -2.98
C ILE A 59 -3.40 -3.52 -4.43
N GLY A 60 -2.62 -3.07 -5.42
CA GLY A 60 -2.87 -3.39 -6.83
C GLY A 60 -2.70 -4.87 -7.16
N SER A 61 -1.86 -5.60 -6.44
CA SER A 61 -1.68 -7.05 -6.62
C SER A 61 -2.83 -7.90 -6.07
N MET A 62 -3.74 -7.30 -5.29
CA MET A 62 -4.96 -7.97 -4.81
C MET A 62 -5.95 -8.07 -5.98
N SER A 63 -5.77 -9.08 -6.83
CA SER A 63 -6.65 -9.36 -7.97
C SER A 63 -7.19 -10.78 -7.85
N ASP A 64 -8.24 -10.91 -7.03
CA ASP A 64 -9.33 -11.87 -7.23
C ASP A 64 -10.56 -11.30 -6.48
N GLU A 65 -11.68 -11.20 -7.20
CA GLU A 65 -12.98 -10.61 -6.84
C GLU A 65 -12.96 -9.28 -6.04
N GLY A 66 -13.06 -8.15 -6.74
CA GLY A 66 -13.24 -6.82 -6.13
C GLY A 66 -11.98 -5.94 -6.15
N ALA A 67 -11.34 -5.81 -7.32
CA ALA A 67 -10.16 -4.96 -7.50
C ALA A 67 -10.41 -3.52 -7.02
N LEU A 68 -9.76 -3.13 -5.91
CA LEU A 68 -9.95 -1.83 -5.25
C LEU A 68 -9.44 -0.66 -6.11
N LEU A 69 -8.39 -0.88 -6.90
CA LEU A 69 -7.76 0.13 -7.75
C LEU A 69 -8.24 -0.01 -9.20
N THR A 70 -9.55 0.10 -9.42
CA THR A 70 -10.10 0.09 -10.78
C THR A 70 -9.59 1.30 -11.58
N THR A 71 -9.56 1.15 -12.90
CA THR A 71 -9.22 2.25 -13.82
C THR A 71 -10.09 3.50 -13.57
N GLY A 72 -11.38 3.31 -13.28
CA GLY A 72 -12.30 4.41 -12.96
C GLY A 72 -11.88 5.15 -11.69
N PHE A 73 -11.63 4.42 -10.60
CA PHE A 73 -11.20 5.00 -9.33
C PHE A 73 -9.87 5.75 -9.45
N LEU A 74 -8.87 5.17 -10.14
CA LEU A 74 -7.57 5.82 -10.37
C LEU A 74 -7.71 7.09 -11.22
N THR A 75 -8.57 7.07 -12.24
CA THR A 75 -8.84 8.23 -13.10
C THR A 75 -9.48 9.38 -12.31
N ASP A 76 -10.46 9.07 -11.46
CA ASP A 76 -11.12 10.06 -10.60
C ASP A 76 -10.15 10.64 -9.56
N LEU A 77 -9.28 9.80 -8.99
CA LEU A 77 -8.25 10.24 -8.05
C LEU A 77 -7.25 11.21 -8.70
N ILE A 78 -6.80 10.93 -9.92
CA ILE A 78 -5.89 11.82 -10.68
C ILE A 78 -6.58 13.15 -11.02
N ARG A 79 -7.83 13.11 -11.49
CA ARG A 79 -8.61 14.32 -11.80
C ARG A 79 -8.81 15.21 -10.57
N THR A 80 -9.07 14.59 -9.42
CA THR A 80 -9.26 15.32 -8.16
C THR A 80 -7.94 15.86 -7.62
N ALA A 81 -6.83 15.12 -7.75
CA ALA A 81 -5.50 15.60 -7.34
C ALA A 81 -4.94 16.72 -8.24
N GLY A 82 -5.37 16.78 -9.51
CA GLY A 82 -5.00 17.83 -10.47
C GLY A 82 -5.85 19.10 -10.39
N GLY A 83 -7.00 19.07 -9.71
CA GLY A 83 -7.81 20.23 -9.39
C GLY A 83 -7.36 20.83 -8.06
N GLY A 84 -6.78 22.03 -8.09
CA GLY A 84 -6.16 22.66 -6.92
C GLY A 84 -7.01 22.61 -5.64
N SER A 85 -6.33 22.37 -4.51
CA SER A 85 -6.79 22.51 -3.12
C SER A 85 -8.30 22.39 -2.89
N ASP A 86 -8.91 21.26 -3.25
CA ASP A 86 -10.29 20.96 -2.87
C ASP A 86 -10.31 20.46 -1.40
N PRO A 87 -10.83 21.26 -0.44
CA PRO A 87 -10.91 20.86 0.97
C PRO A 87 -11.83 19.66 1.20
N GLY A 88 -12.65 19.26 0.22
CA GLY A 88 -13.50 18.05 0.26
C GLY A 88 -12.81 16.76 -0.18
N LEU A 89 -11.55 16.82 -0.63
CA LEU A 89 -10.80 15.65 -1.10
C LEU A 89 -10.74 14.48 -0.10
N PRO A 90 -10.51 14.69 1.22
CA PRO A 90 -10.44 13.60 2.19
C PRO A 90 -11.76 12.82 2.32
N GLU A 91 -12.90 13.51 2.35
CA GLU A 91 -14.21 12.88 2.50
C GLU A 91 -14.66 12.15 1.23
N ARG A 92 -14.31 12.70 0.06
CA ARG A 92 -14.61 12.06 -1.24
C ARG A 92 -13.78 10.79 -1.43
N LEU A 93 -12.48 10.84 -1.07
CA LEU A 93 -11.63 9.66 -0.99
C LEU A 93 -12.19 8.63 0.01
N GLN A 94 -12.57 9.06 1.21
CA GLN A 94 -13.12 8.17 2.23
C GLN A 94 -14.43 7.51 1.76
N THR A 95 -15.30 8.25 1.09
CA THR A 95 -16.56 7.74 0.54
C THR A 95 -16.32 6.77 -0.62
N ALA A 96 -15.40 7.10 -1.52
CA ALA A 96 -15.04 6.22 -2.64
C ALA A 96 -14.37 4.93 -2.15
N LEU A 97 -13.49 5.01 -1.15
CA LEU A 97 -12.88 3.84 -0.50
C LEU A 97 -13.95 2.99 0.21
N ARG A 98 -14.88 3.60 0.96
CA ARG A 98 -15.99 2.89 1.62
C ARG A 98 -16.87 2.14 0.63
N ASN A 99 -17.10 2.70 -0.55
CA ASN A 99 -17.94 2.07 -1.57
C ASN A 99 -17.19 1.01 -2.39
N ALA A 100 -15.85 1.11 -2.49
CA ALA A 100 -15.01 0.17 -3.22
C ALA A 100 -14.60 -1.06 -2.39
N LEU A 101 -14.57 -0.94 -1.05
CA LEU A 101 -14.25 -2.03 -0.13
C LEU A 101 -15.54 -2.78 0.27
N PRO A 102 -15.70 -4.08 -0.02
CA PRO A 102 -16.72 -4.87 0.66
C PRO A 102 -16.43 -4.86 2.17
N PRO A 103 -17.45 -4.94 3.05
CA PRO A 103 -17.22 -5.11 4.47
C PRO A 103 -16.32 -6.33 4.70
N PRO A 104 -15.41 -6.30 5.69
CA PRO A 104 -14.58 -7.46 5.98
C PRO A 104 -15.50 -8.66 6.16
N ALA A 105 -15.25 -9.72 5.39
CA ALA A 105 -15.95 -10.97 5.59
C ALA A 105 -15.68 -11.41 7.03
N LEU A 106 -16.67 -11.21 7.90
CA LEU A 106 -16.71 -11.84 9.20
C LEU A 106 -16.68 -13.34 8.92
N HIS A 107 -15.49 -13.93 9.06
CA HIS A 107 -15.37 -15.38 9.14
C HIS A 107 -16.23 -15.81 10.35
N GLN A 108 -17.39 -16.39 10.05
CA GLN A 108 -18.10 -17.28 10.97
C GLN A 108 -17.34 -18.60 11.09
#